data_AF-A0A3C1EQE4-F1
#
_entry.id   AF-A0A3C1EQE4-F1
#
_cell.length_a   1.000
_cell.length_b   1.000
_cell.length_c   1.000
_cell.angle_alpha   90.00
_cell.angle_beta   90.00
_cell.angle_gamma   90.00
#
_symmetry.space_group_name_H-M   'P 1'
#
loop_
_entity.id
_entity.type
_entity.pdbx_description
1 polymer ?
#
loop_
_entity_poly.entity_id
_entity_poly.type
_entity_poly.pdbx_seq_one_letter_code
_entity_poly.pdbx_strand_id
1 'polypeptide(L)'
;MSIFARSAAILSICAAFFGCTRNVANLDMSDAGIKTRIETEFQSQTNVELQALTINVDNGFVILSGMVKSTQEKDLLERIARRTRGVEQVMVNVVVQE
;
A
#
# COMPACT_ATOMS: atom_id res chain seq x y z
N MET A 1 -30.87 -44.26 39.69
CA MET A 1 -31.59 -44.40 38.42
C MET A 1 -31.40 -43.10 37.64
N SER A 2 -30.80 -43.16 36.44
CA SER A 2 -30.60 -42.10 35.42
C SER A 2 -29.95 -40.79 35.89
N ILE A 3 -28.64 -40.53 35.77
CA ILE A 3 -27.77 -40.53 34.58
C ILE A 3 -28.46 -39.98 33.31
N PHE A 4 -28.76 -38.68 33.32
CA PHE A 4 -28.97 -37.91 32.09
C PHE A 4 -27.62 -37.64 31.43
N ALA A 5 -27.08 -38.70 30.83
CA ALA A 5 -26.15 -38.59 29.74
C ALA A 5 -26.92 -38.15 28.49
N ARG A 6 -26.19 -37.58 27.52
CA ARG A 6 -26.57 -37.25 26.13
C ARG A 6 -27.14 -35.84 25.93
N SER A 7 -26.25 -34.92 25.54
CA SER A 7 -26.34 -34.02 24.36
C SER A 7 -25.16 -33.04 24.47
N ALA A 8 -24.02 -33.35 23.85
CA ALA A 8 -23.65 -32.86 22.50
C ALA A 8 -23.77 -31.32 22.47
N ALA A 9 -22.69 -30.60 22.78
CA ALA A 9 -21.70 -30.14 21.79
C ALA A 9 -22.34 -29.24 20.70
N ILE A 10 -21.64 -28.15 20.36
CA ILE A 10 -21.98 -27.12 19.35
C ILE A 10 -22.64 -25.86 19.95
N LEU A 11 -21.90 -25.07 20.76
CA LEU A 11 -22.12 -23.62 20.81
C LEU A 11 -20.95 -22.84 21.42
N SER A 12 -19.76 -22.87 20.80
CA SER A 12 -18.73 -21.82 21.02
C SER A 12 -17.60 -21.90 20.01
N ILE A 13 -17.93 -21.82 18.73
CA ILE A 13 -16.97 -21.44 17.69
C ILE A 13 -17.60 -20.28 16.91
N CYS A 14 -17.83 -19.16 17.57
CA CYS A 14 -18.28 -17.92 16.91
C CYS A 14 -17.91 -16.71 17.78
N ALA A 15 -16.62 -16.48 18.02
CA ALA A 15 -16.15 -15.16 18.48
C ALA A 15 -14.63 -14.92 18.30
N ALA A 16 -13.87 -15.85 17.71
CA ALA A 16 -12.46 -15.63 17.41
C ALA A 16 -12.16 -15.61 15.90
N PHE A 17 -13.19 -15.51 15.04
CA PHE A 17 -12.99 -15.10 13.65
C PHE A 17 -12.64 -13.61 13.65
N PHE A 18 -11.34 -13.33 13.72
CA PHE A 18 -10.70 -12.20 13.05
C PHE A 18 -11.42 -10.85 13.22
N GLY A 19 -11.74 -10.49 14.47
CA GLY A 19 -11.88 -9.09 14.83
C GLY A 19 -10.52 -8.39 14.82
N CYS A 20 -9.76 -8.44 13.73
CA CYS A 20 -8.72 -7.45 13.49
C CYS A 20 -9.47 -6.15 13.21
N THR A 21 -9.82 -5.43 14.28
CA THR A 21 -10.19 -4.02 14.21
C THR A 21 -9.01 -3.30 13.55
N ARG A 22 -9.04 -3.20 12.22
CA ARG A 22 -8.13 -2.35 11.48
C ARG A 22 -8.56 -0.92 11.82
N ASN A 23 -7.86 -0.33 12.78
CA ASN A 23 -7.89 1.12 12.98
C ASN A 23 -7.33 1.80 11.73
N VAL A 24 -8.20 2.14 10.77
CA VAL A 24 -7.89 2.93 9.56
C VAL A 24 -8.03 4.45 9.82
N ALA A 25 -7.93 4.89 11.07
CA ALA A 25 -8.36 6.24 11.45
C ALA A 25 -7.32 7.37 11.27
N ASN A 26 -6.11 7.12 10.76
CA ASN A 26 -5.10 8.17 10.56
C ASN A 26 -4.16 7.92 9.35
N LEU A 27 -4.61 7.16 8.34
CA LEU A 27 -3.76 6.84 7.19
C LEU A 27 -3.75 7.94 6.12
N ASP A 28 -4.84 8.69 5.93
CA ASP A 28 -5.00 9.60 4.78
C ASP A 28 -3.94 10.71 4.64
N MET A 29 -3.25 11.09 5.73
CA MET A 29 -2.14 12.06 5.71
C MET A 29 -0.84 11.51 6.31
N SER A 30 -0.79 10.25 6.71
CA SER A 30 0.48 9.64 7.14
C SER A 30 1.25 9.15 5.91
N ASP A 31 2.57 9.00 6.06
CA ASP A 31 3.46 8.55 5.01
C ASP A 31 3.00 7.22 4.38
N ALA A 32 2.42 6.34 5.20
CA ALA A 32 1.84 5.09 4.75
C ALA A 32 0.67 5.31 3.76
N GLY A 33 -0.24 6.25 4.03
CA GLY A 33 -1.33 6.54 3.09
C GLY A 33 -0.88 7.32 1.86
N ILE A 34 0.12 8.19 1.98
CA ILE A 34 0.76 8.83 0.82
C ILE A 34 1.36 7.74 -0.08
N LYS A 35 2.14 6.82 0.50
CA LYS A 35 2.72 5.68 -0.21
C LYS A 35 1.65 4.85 -0.93
N THR A 36 0.60 4.44 -0.22
CA THR A 36 -0.49 3.64 -0.81
C THR A 36 -1.20 4.37 -1.95
N ARG A 37 -1.41 5.69 -1.85
CA ARG A 37 -1.98 6.48 -2.96
C ARG A 37 -1.06 6.47 -4.16
N ILE A 38 0.23 6.73 -3.98
CA ILE A 38 1.21 6.71 -5.08
C ILE A 38 1.25 5.32 -5.72
N GLU A 39 1.29 4.25 -4.92
CA GLU A 39 1.25 2.87 -5.40
C GLU A 39 -0.01 2.60 -6.23
N THR A 40 -1.18 3.02 -5.74
CA THR A 40 -2.46 2.84 -6.46
C THR A 40 -2.45 3.60 -7.79
N GLU A 41 -1.96 4.83 -7.79
CA GLU A 41 -1.85 5.64 -9.01
C GLU A 41 -0.87 4.99 -10.00
N PHE A 42 0.24 4.43 -9.55
CA PHE A 42 1.18 3.70 -10.41
C PHE A 42 0.60 2.39 -10.92
N GLN A 43 -0.16 1.64 -10.11
CA GLN A 43 -0.88 0.43 -10.56
C GLN A 43 -1.86 0.72 -11.69
N SER A 44 -2.42 1.94 -11.73
CA SER A 44 -3.30 2.36 -12.82
C SER A 44 -2.58 2.57 -14.16
N GLN A 45 -1.25 2.71 -14.14
CA GLN A 45 -0.43 2.99 -15.31
C GLN A 45 0.11 1.68 -15.91
N THR A 46 -0.31 1.33 -17.12
CA THR A 46 0.15 0.11 -17.81
C THR A 46 1.65 0.11 -18.10
N ASN A 47 2.27 1.30 -18.17
CA ASN A 47 3.68 1.45 -18.52
C ASN A 47 4.62 1.41 -17.31
N VAL A 48 4.11 1.30 -16.09
CA VAL A 48 4.92 1.33 -14.85
C VAL A 48 5.03 -0.06 -14.25
N GLU A 49 6.26 -0.52 -14.04
CA GLU A 49 6.53 -1.81 -13.43
C GLU A 49 6.85 -1.68 -11.94
N LEU A 50 5.83 -1.78 -11.09
CA LEU A 50 5.97 -1.63 -9.64
C LEU A 50 6.90 -2.63 -8.97
N GLN A 51 7.13 -3.80 -9.57
CA GLN A 51 8.04 -4.80 -9.01
C GLN A 51 9.50 -4.36 -9.12
N ALA A 52 9.83 -3.55 -10.14
CA ALA A 52 11.16 -3.00 -10.37
C ALA A 52 11.37 -1.63 -9.71
N LEU A 53 10.33 -1.08 -9.08
CA LEU A 53 10.31 0.22 -8.45
C LEU A 53 10.11 0.10 -6.94
N THR A 54 10.96 0.76 -6.16
CA THR A 54 10.82 0.93 -4.72
C THR A 54 10.36 2.35 -4.41
N ILE A 55 9.28 2.44 -3.62
CA ILE A 55 8.70 3.71 -3.16
C ILE A 55 8.91 3.81 -1.67
N ASN A 56 9.62 4.84 -1.25
CA ASN A 56 9.78 5.21 0.15
C ASN A 56 9.19 6.60 0.39
N VAL A 57 8.52 6.76 1.53
CA VAL A 57 7.91 8.03 1.93
C VAL A 57 8.29 8.29 3.37
N ASP A 58 8.85 9.46 3.63
CA ASP A 58 9.27 9.90 4.96
C ASP A 58 8.84 11.36 5.18
N ASN A 59 7.88 11.58 6.06
CA ASN A 59 7.30 12.88 6.39
C ASN A 59 6.99 13.76 5.14
N GLY A 60 6.33 13.18 4.14
CA GLY A 60 6.01 13.88 2.88
C GLY A 60 7.15 13.95 1.84
N PHE A 61 8.35 13.46 2.14
CA PHE A 61 9.44 13.27 1.19
C PHE A 61 9.31 11.91 0.50
N VAL A 62 9.05 11.92 -0.80
CA VAL A 62 8.91 10.71 -1.61
C VAL A 62 10.23 10.42 -2.31
N ILE A 63 10.75 9.22 -2.12
CA ILE A 63 11.93 8.71 -2.81
C ILE A 63 11.50 7.56 -3.71
N LEU A 64 11.67 7.74 -5.02
CA LEU A 64 11.45 6.71 -6.03
C LEU A 64 12.79 6.15 -6.45
N SER A 65 12.97 4.84 -6.38
CA SER A 65 14.21 4.17 -6.79
C SER A 65 13.91 2.92 -7.59
N GLY A 66 14.76 2.57 -8.56
CA GLY A 66 14.55 1.36 -9.36
C GLY A 66 14.96 1.52 -10.81
N MET A 67 14.37 0.70 -11.68
CA MET A 67 14.62 0.71 -13.11
C MET A 67 13.34 1.06 -13.86
N VAL A 68 13.47 1.88 -14.89
CA VAL A 68 12.37 2.30 -15.78
C VAL A 68 12.76 2.04 -17.23
N LYS A 69 11.77 1.82 -18.09
CA LYS A 69 11.96 1.42 -19.49
C LYS A 69 12.18 2.60 -20.42
N SER A 70 11.80 3.80 -20.01
CA SER A 70 12.05 5.01 -20.80
C SER A 70 12.10 6.26 -19.95
N THR A 71 12.69 7.32 -20.51
CA THR A 71 12.68 8.65 -19.91
C THR A 71 11.24 9.19 -19.74
N GLN A 72 10.28 8.78 -20.60
CA GLN A 72 8.89 9.18 -20.44
C GLN A 72 8.23 8.57 -19.20
N GLU A 73 8.57 7.32 -18.88
CA GLU A 73 8.11 6.64 -17.65
C GLU A 73 8.64 7.37 -16.41
N LYS A 74 9.93 7.71 -16.40
CA LYS A 74 10.55 8.53 -15.33
C LYS A 74 9.77 9.83 -15.09
N ASP A 75 9.48 10.59 -16.15
CA ASP A 75 8.79 11.87 -16.03
C ASP A 75 7.33 11.69 -15.57
N LEU A 76 6.69 10.60 -15.99
CA LEU A 76 5.33 10.27 -15.57
C LEU A 76 5.28 9.93 -14.08
N LEU A 77 6.22 9.12 -13.58
CA LEU A 77 6.36 8.80 -12.16
C LEU A 77 6.55 10.07 -11.32
N GLU A 78 7.44 10.96 -11.74
CA GLU A 78 7.68 12.23 -11.05
C GLU A 78 6.41 13.09 -10.98
N ARG A 79 5.70 13.23 -12.10
CA ARG A 79 4.45 14.02 -12.17
C ARG A 79 3.37 13.44 -11.25
N ILE A 80 3.21 12.12 -11.23
CA ILE A 80 2.20 11.45 -10.40
C ILE A 80 2.57 11.53 -8.90
N ALA A 81 3.84 11.37 -8.56
CA ALA A 81 4.28 11.55 -7.18
C ALA A 81 4.02 12.99 -6.71
N ARG A 82 4.40 14.00 -7.51
CA ARG A 82 4.21 15.42 -7.17
C ARG A 82 2.73 15.83 -7.06
N ARG A 83 1.83 15.24 -7.85
CA ARG A 83 0.38 15.56 -7.77
C ARG A 83 -0.31 14.94 -6.57
N THR A 84 0.35 13.99 -5.88
CA THR A 84 -0.25 13.28 -4.76
C THR A 84 -0.34 14.19 -3.54
N ARG A 85 -1.51 14.21 -2.91
CA ARG A 85 -1.76 15.04 -1.72
C ARG A 85 -0.86 14.61 -0.55
N GLY A 86 -0.23 15.57 0.11
CA GLY A 86 0.68 15.33 1.24
C GLY A 86 2.16 15.19 0.84
N VAL A 87 2.46 15.19 -0.46
CA VAL A 87 3.84 15.19 -0.95
C VAL A 87 4.40 16.61 -0.90
N GLU A 88 5.50 16.78 -0.16
CA GLU A 88 6.24 18.05 -0.08
C GLU A 88 7.37 18.08 -1.10
N GLN A 89 8.11 16.97 -1.22
CA GLN A 89 9.23 16.85 -2.14
C GLN A 89 9.31 15.46 -2.76
N VAL A 90 9.77 15.39 -4.00
CA VAL A 90 9.99 14.14 -4.74
C VAL A 90 11.44 14.07 -5.18
N MET A 91 12.10 12.97 -4.82
CA MET A 91 13.42 12.60 -5.30
C MET A 91 13.30 11.36 -6.18
N VAL A 92 13.76 11.47 -7.42
CA VAL A 92 13.69 10.39 -8.41
C VAL A 92 15.09 9.86 -8.66
N ASN A 93 15.37 8.66 -8.17
CA ASN A 93 16.62 7.94 -8.31
C ASN A 93 16.40 6.65 -9.11
N VAL A 94 15.92 6.79 -10.35
CA VAL A 94 15.65 5.67 -11.25
C VAL A 94 16.67 5.62 -12.37
N VAL A 95 17.04 4.40 -12.79
CA VAL A 95 17.92 4.15 -13.93
C VAL A 95 17.08 3.83 -15.15
N VAL A 96 17.28 4.57 -16.24
CA VAL A 96 16.60 4.32 -17.52
C VAL A 96 17.34 3.22 -18.26
N GLN A 97 16.64 2.15 -18.61
CA GLN A 97 17.12 1.11 -19.53
C GLN A 97 16.79 1.57 -20.96
N GLU A 98 17.69 2.38 -21.54
CA GLU A 98 17.65 2.77 -22.95
C GLU A 98 18.01 1.59 -23.87
#